data_AF-A0A1I2A8Q7-F1
#
_entry.id   AF-A0A1I2A8Q7-F1
#
_cell.length_a   1.000
_cell.length_b   1.000
_cell.length_c   1.000
_cell.angle_alpha   90.00
_cell.angle_beta   90.00
_cell.angle_gamma   90.00
#
_symmetry.space_group_name_H-M   'P 1'
#
loop_
_entity.id
_entity.type
_entity.pdbx_description
1 polymer ?
#
loop_
_entity_poly.entity_id
_entity_poly.type
_entity_poly.pdbx_seq_one_letter_code
_entity_poly.pdbx_strand_id
1 'polypeptide(L)'
;MLTFKHQMHNYFKKIHFIGRFFQSLCIPLLICSFFCCFTFWIYGAVTIPVVCWFKIISTIIFILYSFNYQQQQLYYYYNLGASKLQLGAGVFILDMLIFIPTLLFLL
;
A
#
# COMPACT_ATOMS: atom_id res chain seq x y z
N MET A 1 -14.01 24.75 -23.16
CA MET A 1 -14.57 23.38 -23.05
C MET A 1 -13.59 22.28 -23.48
N LEU A 2 -12.79 22.47 -24.55
CA LEU A 2 -11.77 21.51 -24.99
C LEU A 2 -10.64 21.25 -23.97
N THR A 3 -10.22 22.28 -23.25
CA THR A 3 -9.17 22.19 -22.20
C THR A 3 -9.58 21.32 -21.00
N PHE A 4 -10.85 21.37 -20.60
CA PHE A 4 -11.39 20.55 -19.50
C PHE A 4 -11.41 19.05 -19.84
N LYS A 5 -11.78 18.69 -21.08
CA LYS A 5 -11.83 17.30 -21.53
C LYS A 5 -10.43 16.68 -21.60
N HIS A 6 -9.43 17.47 -21.99
CA HIS A 6 -8.03 17.03 -22.01
C HIS A 6 -7.48 16.83 -20.59
N GLN A 7 -7.79 17.70 -19.64
CA GLN A 7 -7.38 17.51 -18.25
C GLN A 7 -7.98 16.22 -17.65
N MET A 8 -9.29 16.01 -17.82
CA MET A 8 -9.99 14.82 -17.32
C MET A 8 -9.37 13.50 -17.83
N HIS A 9 -8.96 13.45 -19.10
CA HIS A 9 -8.33 12.25 -19.68
C HIS A 9 -6.97 11.94 -19.04
N ASN A 10 -6.18 12.96 -18.71
CA ASN A 10 -4.89 12.79 -18.05
C ASN A 10 -5.05 12.32 -16.59
N TYR A 11 -6.10 12.78 -15.89
CA TYR A 11 -6.42 12.29 -14.54
C TYR A 11 -6.80 10.80 -14.53
N PHE A 12 -7.64 10.35 -15.48
CA PHE A 12 -8.01 8.94 -15.59
C PHE A 12 -6.80 8.03 -15.82
N LYS A 13 -5.87 8.44 -16.69
CA LYS A 13 -4.60 7.71 -16.88
C LYS A 13 -3.78 7.66 -15.59
N LYS A 14 -3.69 8.78 -14.86
CA LYS A 14 -2.97 8.84 -13.59
C LYS A 14 -3.53 7.87 -12.56
N ILE A 15 -4.87 7.83 -12.39
CA ILE A 15 -5.55 6.90 -11.46
C ILE A 15 -5.31 5.44 -11.88
N HIS A 16 -5.45 5.13 -13.18
CA HIS A 16 -5.26 3.77 -13.67
C HIS A 16 -3.84 3.24 -13.41
N PHE A 17 -2.82 4.06 -13.68
CA PHE A 17 -1.43 3.70 -13.42
C PHE A 17 -1.19 3.51 -11.92
N ILE A 18 -1.61 4.47 -11.09
CA ILE A 18 -1.50 4.35 -9.63
C ILE A 18 -2.18 3.05 -9.17
N GLY A 19 -3.36 2.72 -9.66
CA GLY A 19 -4.06 1.46 -9.34
C GLY A 19 -3.23 0.20 -9.62
N ARG A 20 -2.48 0.15 -10.73
CA ARG A 20 -1.57 -0.98 -11.02
C ARG A 20 -0.42 -1.09 -10.03
N PHE A 21 0.13 0.05 -9.58
CA PHE A 21 1.14 0.06 -8.53
C PHE A 21 0.62 -0.60 -7.25
N PHE A 22 -0.59 -0.20 -6.81
CA PHE A 22 -1.26 -0.79 -5.65
C PHE A 22 -1.54 -2.29 -5.82
N GLN A 23 -1.97 -2.72 -7.01
CA GLN A 23 -2.27 -4.12 -7.28
C GLN A 23 -1.05 -5.03 -7.08
N SER A 24 0.15 -4.56 -7.46
CA SER A 24 1.39 -5.33 -7.29
C SER A 24 1.78 -5.54 -5.81
N LEU A 25 1.36 -4.63 -4.93
CA LEU A 25 1.64 -4.67 -3.50
C LEU A 25 0.52 -5.33 -2.69
N CYS A 26 -0.68 -5.45 -3.26
CA CYS A 26 -1.84 -6.00 -2.58
C CYS A 26 -1.62 -7.44 -2.10
N ILE A 27 -1.11 -8.32 -2.97
CA ILE A 27 -0.87 -9.74 -2.64
C ILE A 27 0.12 -9.92 -1.47
N PRO A 28 1.35 -9.37 -1.51
CA PRO A 28 2.29 -9.56 -0.41
C PRO A 28 1.81 -8.93 0.91
N LEU A 29 1.12 -7.79 0.85
CA LEU A 29 0.56 -7.14 2.04
C LEU A 29 -0.56 -7.97 2.67
N LEU A 30 -1.44 -8.57 1.86
CA LEU A 30 -2.50 -9.47 2.33
C LEU A 30 -1.93 -10.73 2.98
N ILE A 31 -0.94 -11.38 2.36
CA ILE A 31 -0.27 -12.55 2.94
C ILE A 31 0.30 -12.20 4.31
N CYS A 32 0.99 -11.06 4.43
CA CYS A 32 1.52 -10.59 5.69
C CYS A 32 0.42 -10.33 6.74
N SER A 33 -0.71 -9.72 6.33
CA SER A 33 -1.88 -9.53 7.20
C SER A 33 -2.46 -10.86 7.69
N PHE A 34 -2.54 -11.88 6.83
CA PHE A 34 -2.99 -13.23 7.22
C PHE A 34 -2.07 -13.85 8.27
N PHE A 35 -0.76 -13.76 8.09
CA PHE A 35 0.21 -14.22 9.09
C PHE A 35 0.02 -13.50 10.44
N CYS A 36 -0.16 -12.18 10.41
CA CYS A 36 -0.42 -11.38 11.61
C CYS A 36 -1.70 -11.84 12.34
N CYS A 37 -2.80 -12.04 11.60
CA CYS A 37 -4.06 -12.49 12.17
C CYS A 37 -3.94 -13.91 12.76
N PHE A 38 -3.23 -14.80 12.07
CA PHE A 38 -2.99 -16.17 12.55
C PHE A 38 -2.17 -16.19 13.84
N THR A 39 -1.10 -15.38 13.93
CA THR A 39 -0.32 -15.24 15.17
C THR A 39 -1.17 -14.69 16.31
N PHE A 40 -1.96 -13.65 16.05
CA PHE A 40 -2.86 -13.09 17.05
C PHE A 40 -3.90 -14.12 17.52
N TRP A 41 -4.46 -14.93 16.62
CA TRP A 41 -5.45 -15.96 16.98
C TRP A 41 -4.88 -17.01 17.95
N ILE A 42 -3.60 -17.37 17.80
CA ILE A 42 -2.96 -18.39 18.64
C ILE A 42 -2.55 -17.83 20.01
N TYR A 43 -1.95 -16.64 20.03
CA TYR A 43 -1.31 -16.09 21.22
C TYR A 43 -2.11 -14.97 21.92
N GLY A 44 -3.22 -14.55 21.31
CA GLY A 44 -4.12 -13.53 21.82
C GLY A 44 -3.50 -12.13 21.89
N ALA A 45 -4.14 -11.29 22.72
CA ALA A 45 -3.84 -9.87 22.84
C ALA A 45 -2.39 -9.54 23.28
N VAL A 46 -1.67 -10.49 23.89
CA VAL A 46 -0.26 -10.30 24.28
C VAL A 46 0.63 -10.02 23.06
N THR A 47 0.24 -10.49 21.88
CA THR A 47 1.01 -10.32 20.64
C THR A 47 0.71 -9.05 19.85
N ILE A 48 -0.28 -8.24 20.25
CA ILE A 48 -0.62 -6.97 19.59
C ILE A 48 0.61 -6.10 19.29
N PRO A 49 1.49 -5.78 20.25
CA PRO A 49 2.63 -4.91 19.96
C PRO A 49 3.58 -5.53 18.92
N VAL A 50 3.86 -6.84 19.03
CA VAL A 50 4.75 -7.54 18.12
C VAL A 50 4.17 -7.59 16.71
N VAL A 51 2.88 -7.92 16.59
CA VAL A 51 2.14 -7.99 15.33
C VAL A 51 2.05 -6.62 14.65
N CYS A 52 1.78 -5.55 15.42
CA CYS A 52 1.77 -4.18 14.90
C CYS A 52 3.15 -3.75 14.37
N TRP A 53 4.22 -3.97 15.12
CA TRP A 53 5.58 -3.62 14.68
C TRP A 53 6.01 -4.45 13.47
N PHE A 54 5.75 -5.74 13.48
CA PHE A 54 6.02 -6.62 12.33
C PHE A 54 5.30 -6.13 11.08
N LYS A 55 4.01 -5.76 11.20
CA LYS A 55 3.21 -5.24 10.09
C LYS A 55 3.77 -3.92 9.54
N ILE A 56 4.16 -2.98 10.41
CA ILE A 56 4.75 -1.70 9.98
C ILE A 56 6.06 -1.96 9.20
N ILE A 57 6.94 -2.79 9.74
CA ILE A 57 8.25 -3.08 9.14
C ILE A 57 8.09 -3.79 7.80
N SER A 58 7.23 -4.81 7.73
CA SER A 58 7.00 -5.57 6.49
C SER A 58 6.41 -4.68 5.40
N THR A 59 5.44 -3.82 5.71
CA THR A 59 4.86 -2.88 4.75
C THR A 59 5.90 -1.90 4.21
N ILE A 60 6.79 -1.37 5.06
CA ILE A 60 7.91 -0.52 4.62
C ILE A 60 8.86 -1.29 3.69
N ILE A 61 9.23 -2.52 4.04
CA ILE A 61 10.12 -3.36 3.21
C ILE A 61 9.48 -3.62 1.84
N PHE A 62 8.20 -3.95 1.78
CA PHE A 62 7.50 -4.19 0.51
C PHE A 62 7.42 -2.92 -0.35
N ILE A 63 7.18 -1.75 0.25
CA ILE A 63 7.19 -0.47 -0.46
C ILE A 63 8.58 -0.19 -1.05
N LEU A 64 9.64 -0.34 -0.27
CA LEU A 64 11.02 -0.15 -0.73
C LEU A 64 11.39 -1.14 -1.84
N TYR A 65 10.98 -2.40 -1.68
CA TYR A 65 11.18 -3.43 -2.71
C TYR A 65 10.46 -3.06 -4.01
N SER A 66 9.20 -2.64 -3.93
CA SER A 66 8.44 -2.20 -5.10
C SER A 66 9.07 -0.99 -5.79
N PHE A 67 9.62 -0.05 -5.02
CA PHE A 67 10.35 1.07 -5.61
C PHE A 67 11.61 0.65 -6.36
N ASN A 68 12.32 -0.39 -5.91
CA ASN A 68 13.47 -0.92 -6.63
C ASN A 68 13.05 -1.77 -7.83
N TYR A 69 11.98 -2.55 -7.72
CA TYR A 69 11.52 -3.41 -8.81
C TYR A 69 10.86 -2.62 -9.95
N GLN A 70 10.14 -1.54 -9.62
CA GLN A 70 9.35 -0.74 -10.58
C GLN A 70 10.02 0.60 -10.92
N GLN A 71 11.36 0.68 -10.87
CA GLN A 71 12.09 1.93 -11.15
C GLN A 71 11.68 2.58 -12.47
N GLN A 72 11.46 1.80 -13.54
CA GLN A 72 11.04 2.33 -14.84
C GLN A 72 9.66 3.00 -14.79
N GLN A 73 8.72 2.45 -14.02
CA GLN A 73 7.39 3.03 -13.85
C GLN A 73 7.43 4.26 -12.92
N LEU A 74 8.36 4.28 -11.96
CA LEU A 74 8.60 5.42 -11.08
C LEU A 74 9.03 6.69 -11.82
N TYR A 75 9.82 6.59 -12.88
CA TYR A 75 10.14 7.75 -13.71
C TYR A 75 8.89 8.33 -14.39
N TYR A 76 7.94 7.47 -14.78
CA TYR A 76 6.66 7.92 -15.34
C TYR A 76 5.78 8.61 -14.28
N TYR A 77 5.74 8.08 -13.05
CA TYR A 77 5.04 8.73 -11.93
C TYR A 77 5.65 10.08 -11.56
N TYR A 78 6.98 10.19 -11.61
CA TYR A 78 7.68 11.44 -11.35
C TYR A 78 7.34 12.51 -12.40
N ASN A 79 7.29 12.14 -13.68
CA ASN A 79 6.84 13.03 -14.75
C ASN A 79 5.37 13.46 -14.62
N LEU A 80 4.54 12.68 -13.90
CA LEU A 80 3.17 13.02 -13.54
C LEU A 80 3.05 13.83 -12.23
N GLY A 81 4.17 14.21 -11.62
CA GLY A 81 4.25 14.97 -10.37
C GLY A 81 3.92 14.16 -9.12
N ALA A 82 3.89 12.83 -9.18
CA ALA A 82 3.71 11.97 -8.02
C ALA A 82 5.08 11.59 -7.45
N SER A 83 5.34 11.96 -6.19
CA SER A 83 6.60 11.59 -5.52
C SER A 83 6.57 10.15 -5.01
N LYS A 84 7.74 9.53 -4.87
CA LYS A 84 7.90 8.20 -4.23
C LYS A 84 7.24 8.17 -2.86
N LEU A 85 7.44 9.24 -2.07
CA LEU A 85 6.85 9.37 -0.74
C LEU A 85 5.32 9.38 -0.77
N GLN A 86 4.68 10.06 -1.73
CA GLN A 86 3.22 10.07 -1.86
C GLN A 86 2.67 8.69 -2.20
N LEU A 87 3.32 7.96 -3.12
CA LEU A 87 2.93 6.59 -3.46
C LEU A 87 3.09 5.63 -2.27
N GLY A 88 4.24 5.70 -1.59
CA GLY A 88 4.54 4.87 -0.42
C GLY A 88 3.60 5.16 0.75
N ALA A 89 3.38 6.44 1.06
CA ALA A 89 2.46 6.86 2.11
C ALA A 89 1.02 6.43 1.78
N GLY A 90 0.59 6.52 0.51
CA GLY A 90 -0.72 6.05 0.09
C GLY A 90 -0.91 4.55 0.32
N VAL A 91 0.09 3.72 -0.02
CA VAL A 91 0.09 2.29 0.26
C VAL A 91 0.05 2.03 1.76
N PHE A 92 0.90 2.70 2.52
CA PHE A 92 0.98 2.53 3.96
C PHE A 92 -0.35 2.87 4.66
N ILE A 93 -0.96 4.00 4.30
CA ILE A 93 -2.24 4.43 4.87
C ILE A 93 -3.34 3.43 4.53
N LEU A 94 -3.45 3.00 3.26
CA LEU A 94 -4.48 2.06 2.85
C LEU A 94 -4.31 0.68 3.51
N ASP A 95 -3.08 0.20 3.63
CA ASP A 95 -2.78 -1.07 4.31
C ASP A 95 -3.13 -1.01 5.81
N MET A 96 -2.76 0.07 6.50
CA MET A 96 -3.10 0.27 7.92
C MET A 96 -4.61 0.46 8.13
N LEU A 97 -5.29 1.12 7.19
CA LEU A 97 -6.74 1.32 7.23
C LEU A 97 -7.50 -0.01 7.15
N ILE A 98 -6.96 -1.01 6.47
CA ILE A 98 -7.55 -2.36 6.41
C ILE A 98 -7.14 -3.16 7.65
N PHE A 99 -5.86 -3.11 8.02
CA PHE A 99 -5.29 -3.92 9.08
C PHE A 99 -5.84 -3.61 10.47
N ILE A 100 -5.97 -2.32 10.84
CA ILE A 100 -6.42 -1.92 12.18
C ILE A 100 -7.85 -2.41 12.47
N PRO A 101 -8.86 -2.19 11.59
CA PRO A 101 -10.19 -2.75 11.79
C PRO A 101 -10.21 -4.28 11.82
N THR A 102 -9.40 -4.96 11.01
CA THR A 102 -9.31 -6.43 11.06
C THR A 102 -8.80 -6.90 12.41
N LEU A 103 -7.76 -6.25 12.95
CA LEU A 103 -7.24 -6.59 14.27
C LEU A 103 -8.27 -6.30 15.38
N LEU A 104 -8.97 -5.17 15.31
CA LEU A 104 -10.03 -4.79 16.26
C LEU A 104 -11.22 -5.74 16.23
N PHE A 105 -11.59 -6.25 15.05
CA PHE A 105 -12.66 -7.24 14.91
C PHE A 105 -12.29 -8.60 15.54
N LEU A 106 -10.99 -8.89 15.60
CA LEU A 106 -10.47 -10.18 16.06
C LEU A 106 -10.15 -10.17 17.57
N LEU A 107 -10.10 -8.99 18.19
CA LEU A 107 -9.92 -8.75 19.63
C LEU A 107 -11.18 -9.12 20.42
#